data_AF-A0A2R6KVZ8-F1
#
_entry.id   AF-A0A2R6KVZ8-F1
#
_cell.length_a   1.000
_cell.length_b   1.000
_cell.length_c   1.000
_cell.angle_alpha   90.00
_cell.angle_beta   90.00
_cell.angle_gamma   90.00
#
_symmetry.space_group_name_H-M   'P 1'
#
loop_
_entity.id
_entity.type
_entity.pdbx_description
1 polymer ?
#
loop_
_entity_poly.entity_id
_entity_poly.type
_entity_poly.pdbx_seq_one_letter_code
_entity_poly.pdbx_strand_id
1 'polypeptide(L)'
;MSDDADPPSVFADVEEGETTVTQGRTITEADVTNFAGVSGDFNHLHTDAERMDESMFGERIAHGMLVVSTSATRSTSKARSSRHARGTTAPATAPSGRPSRSSPSATERSSRVR
;
A
#
# COMPACT_ATOMS: atom_id res chain seq x y z
N MET A 1 -2.28 -3.50 -53.56
CA MET A 1 -3.25 -3.03 -52.55
C MET A 1 -2.53 -3.14 -51.23
N SER A 2 -2.17 -2.00 -50.67
CA SER A 2 -1.23 -1.85 -49.58
C SER A 2 -1.88 -2.26 -48.25
N ASP A 3 -1.31 -3.27 -47.58
CA ASP A 3 -1.52 -3.52 -46.17
C ASP A 3 -0.62 -2.56 -45.37
N ASP A 4 -1.02 -1.29 -45.33
CA ASP A 4 -0.47 -0.30 -44.39
C ASP A 4 -1.14 -0.52 -43.03
N ALA A 5 -0.70 -1.55 -42.31
CA ALA A 5 -1.10 -1.75 -40.93
C ALA A 5 -0.55 -0.58 -40.08
N ASP A 6 -1.45 0.19 -39.49
CA ASP A 6 -1.12 1.25 -38.54
C ASP A 6 -0.08 0.75 -37.50
N PRO A 7 0.98 1.54 -37.21
CA PRO A 7 1.96 1.15 -36.20
C PRO A 7 1.25 0.96 -34.85
N PRO A 8 1.63 -0.03 -34.03
CA PRO A 8 1.00 -0.26 -32.74
C PRO A 8 1.10 1.02 -31.90
N SER A 9 -0.06 1.60 -31.61
CA SER A 9 -0.17 2.85 -30.85
C SER A 9 0.41 2.64 -29.45
N VAL A 10 1.39 3.46 -29.08
CA VAL A 10 1.96 3.48 -27.72
C VAL A 10 0.96 3.98 -26.66
N PHE A 11 -0.23 4.41 -27.08
CA PHE A 11 -1.25 5.01 -26.23
C PHE A 11 -2.53 4.18 -26.08
N ALA A 12 -2.73 3.11 -26.85
CA ALA A 12 -4.02 2.43 -26.89
C ALA A 12 -3.89 0.90 -26.75
N ASP A 13 -3.90 0.44 -25.51
CA ASP A 13 -4.09 -0.97 -25.08
C ASP A 13 -4.64 -0.98 -23.62
N VAL A 14 -5.65 -0.16 -23.30
CA VAL A 14 -6.30 -0.14 -21.97
C VAL A 14 -7.80 -0.37 -22.16
N GLU A 15 -8.34 -1.38 -21.50
CA GLU A 15 -9.77 -1.70 -21.57
C GLU A 15 -10.53 -1.10 -20.38
N GLU A 16 -11.77 -0.65 -20.61
CA GLU A 16 -12.63 -0.15 -19.54
C GLU A 16 -12.89 -1.24 -18.51
N GLY A 17 -12.65 -0.93 -17.23
CA GLY A 17 -12.78 -1.89 -16.13
C GLY A 17 -11.52 -2.68 -15.80
N GLU A 18 -10.41 -2.47 -16.52
CA GLU A 18 -9.11 -3.07 -16.18
C GLU A 18 -8.68 -2.65 -14.76
N THR A 19 -8.46 -3.65 -13.90
CA THR A 19 -8.02 -3.43 -12.51
C THR A 19 -6.73 -4.20 -12.25
N THR A 20 -5.79 -3.54 -11.59
CA THR A 20 -4.50 -4.14 -11.23
C THR A 20 -4.27 -4.07 -9.72
N VAL A 21 -4.06 -5.23 -9.10
CA VAL A 21 -3.61 -5.33 -7.70
C VAL A 21 -2.08 -5.22 -7.65
N THR A 22 -1.55 -4.27 -6.89
CA THR A 22 -0.11 -4.16 -6.63
C THR A 22 0.29 -5.09 -5.48
N GLN A 23 1.56 -5.51 -5.43
CA GLN A 23 2.04 -6.28 -4.28
C GLN A 23 2.06 -5.37 -3.03
N GLY A 24 1.72 -5.92 -1.86
CA GLY A 24 1.77 -5.18 -0.59
C GLY A 24 3.19 -4.78 -0.17
N ARG A 25 3.30 -3.70 0.61
CA ARG A 25 4.53 -3.25 1.24
C ARG A 25 4.22 -2.86 2.68
N THR A 26 5.00 -3.38 3.62
CA THR A 26 4.95 -2.94 5.01
C THR A 26 5.65 -1.59 5.14
N ILE A 27 4.97 -0.62 5.76
CA ILE A 27 5.57 0.67 6.13
C ILE A 27 6.20 0.50 7.51
N THR A 28 7.42 0.98 7.65
CA THR A 28 8.22 0.88 8.87
C THR A 28 8.63 2.26 9.38
N GLU A 29 9.13 2.30 10.62
CA GLU A 29 9.71 3.50 11.23
C GLU A 29 10.82 4.16 10.40
N ALA A 30 11.60 3.33 9.71
CA ALA A 30 12.65 3.82 8.82
C ALA A 30 12.05 4.64 7.66
N ASP A 31 10.90 4.22 7.12
CA ASP A 31 10.23 4.93 6.03
C ASP A 31 9.71 6.30 6.49
N VAL A 32 9.11 6.36 7.69
CA VAL A 32 8.60 7.60 8.29
C VAL A 32 9.75 8.56 8.58
N THR A 33 10.83 8.07 9.18
CA THR A 33 12.00 8.90 9.51
C THR A 33 12.70 9.42 8.26
N ASN A 34 12.91 8.57 7.26
CA ASN A 34 13.52 8.96 5.99
C ASN A 34 12.63 9.96 5.23
N PHE A 35 11.32 9.75 5.23
CA PHE A 35 10.39 10.66 4.57
C PHE A 35 10.33 12.03 5.25
N ALA A 36 10.37 12.10 6.58
CA ALA A 36 10.53 13.36 7.31
C ALA A 36 11.80 14.10 6.86
N GLY A 37 12.92 13.37 6.73
CA GLY A 37 14.20 13.92 6.25
C GLY A 37 14.14 14.52 4.83
N VAL A 38 13.46 13.85 3.90
CA VAL A 38 13.38 14.29 2.49
C VAL A 38 12.31 15.38 2.29
N SER A 39 11.17 15.25 2.97
CA SER A 39 10.05 16.19 2.83
C SER A 39 10.21 17.46 3.69
N GLY A 40 11.01 17.39 4.75
CA GLY A 40 11.12 18.43 5.77
C GLY A 40 9.95 18.45 6.76
N ASP A 41 9.01 17.49 6.68
CA ASP A 41 7.87 17.40 7.59
C ASP A 41 8.25 16.62 8.86
N PHE A 42 8.65 17.37 9.88
CA PHE A 42 8.95 16.88 11.23
C PHE A 42 7.83 17.16 12.24
N ASN A 43 6.58 17.17 11.79
CA ASN A 43 5.46 17.34 12.70
C ASN A 43 5.46 16.22 13.75
N HIS A 44 5.21 16.57 15.02
CA HIS A 44 5.16 15.63 16.15
C HIS A 44 4.26 14.42 15.92
N LEU A 45 3.21 14.58 15.10
CA LEU A 45 2.35 13.48 14.65
C LEU A 45 3.12 12.31 14.04
N HIS A 46 4.27 12.58 13.42
CA HIS A 46 5.11 11.62 12.71
C HIS A 46 6.40 11.26 13.46
N THR A 47 6.87 12.13 14.36
CA THR A 47 8.24 12.05 14.88
C THR A 47 8.34 11.87 16.39
N ASP A 48 7.29 12.19 17.16
CA ASP A 48 7.34 12.19 18.62
C ASP A 48 6.41 11.12 19.20
N ALA A 49 6.98 10.05 19.73
CA ALA A 49 6.21 8.95 20.31
C ALA A 49 5.60 9.33 21.66
N GLU A 50 6.34 10.07 22.48
CA GLU A 50 5.91 10.45 23.84
C GLU A 50 4.72 11.38 23.78
N ARG A 51 4.75 12.35 22.87
CA ARG A 51 3.65 13.30 22.69
C ARG A 51 2.41 12.65 22.06
N MET A 52 2.58 11.54 21.34
CA MET A 52 1.48 10.84 20.68
C MET A 52 0.81 9.78 21.56
N ASP A 53 1.45 9.34 22.65
CA ASP A 53 0.91 8.36 23.60
C ASP A 53 -0.41 8.81 24.22
N GLU A 54 -0.51 10.10 24.59
CA GLU A 54 -1.72 10.71 25.15
C GLU A 54 -2.71 11.22 24.07
N SER A 55 -2.35 11.08 22.78
CA SER A 55 -3.20 11.54 21.68
C SER A 55 -4.33 10.55 21.39
N MET A 56 -5.33 10.98 20.62
CA MET A 56 -6.40 10.09 20.15
C MET A 56 -5.93 8.91 19.27
N PHE A 57 -4.69 8.97 18.79
CA PHE A 57 -4.09 7.91 17.97
C PHE A 57 -3.28 6.92 18.80
N GLY A 58 -2.81 7.30 20.00
CA GLY A 58 -1.96 6.48 20.88
C GLY A 58 -0.54 6.18 20.37
N GLU A 59 -0.25 6.45 19.10
CA GLU A 59 1.06 6.26 18.48
C GLU A 59 1.28 7.24 17.33
N ARG A 60 2.53 7.32 16.85
CA ARG A 60 2.88 8.13 15.67
C ARG A 60 2.19 7.58 14.43
N ILE A 61 1.72 8.49 13.57
CA ILE A 61 1.09 8.16 12.31
C ILE A 61 2.05 8.41 11.15
N ALA A 62 1.98 7.65 10.07
CA ALA A 62 2.79 7.91 8.88
C ALA A 62 2.31 9.17 8.14
N HIS A 63 3.21 9.86 7.43
CA HIS A 63 2.84 10.99 6.57
C HIS A 63 1.83 10.56 5.50
N GLY A 64 0.77 11.33 5.31
CA GLY A 64 -0.21 11.05 4.24
C GLY A 64 0.46 10.99 2.86
N MET A 65 1.41 11.90 2.61
CA MET A 65 2.16 11.93 1.36
C MET A 65 3.10 10.72 1.18
N LEU A 66 3.64 10.15 2.26
CA LEU A 66 4.42 8.91 2.18
C LEU A 66 3.58 7.76 1.61
N VAL A 67 2.32 7.64 2.04
CA VAL A 67 1.39 6.60 1.57
C VAL A 67 1.05 6.80 0.09
N VAL A 68 0.73 8.03 -0.32
CA VAL A 68 0.41 8.36 -1.70
C VAL A 68 1.60 8.10 -2.63
N SER A 69 2.79 8.61 -2.27
CA SER A 69 4.01 8.44 -3.07
C SER A 69 4.43 6.98 -3.21
N THR A 70 4.31 6.20 -2.14
CA THR A 70 4.60 4.76 -2.17
C THR A 70 3.62 4.02 -3.08
N SER A 71 2.34 4.37 -3.02
CA SER A 71 1.29 3.74 -3.84
C SER A 71 1.49 4.06 -5.32
N ALA A 72 1.72 5.34 -5.65
CA ALA A 72 1.91 5.80 -7.03
C ALA A 72 3.11 5.13 -7.72
N THR A 73 4.24 5.01 -7.03
CA THR A 73 5.45 4.34 -7.57
C THR A 73 5.19 2.87 -7.92
N ARG A 74 4.32 2.18 -7.17
CA ARG A 74 3.99 0.78 -7.44
C ARG A 74 2.97 0.61 -8.57
N SER A 75 2.08 1.58 -8.77
CA SER A 75 1.16 1.58 -9.90
C SER A 75 1.90 1.74 -11.23
N THR A 76 2.94 2.58 -11.28
CA THR A 76 3.71 2.82 -12.51
C THR A 76 4.64 1.65 -12.88
N SER A 77 5.15 0.88 -11.90
CA SER A 77 6.05 -0.24 -12.19
C SER A 77 5.32 -1.44 -12.82
N LYS A 78 4.05 -1.67 -12.48
CA LYS A 78 3.25 -2.77 -13.04
C LYS A 78 2.63 -2.45 -14.41
N ALA A 79 2.40 -1.17 -14.72
CA ALA A 79 1.91 -0.71 -16.02
C ALA A 79 2.81 -1.12 -17.21
N ARG A 80 4.09 -1.47 -16.98
CA ARG A 80 5.02 -1.90 -18.04
C ARG A 80 5.03 -3.40 -18.32
N SER A 81 4.32 -4.23 -17.54
CA SER A 81 4.53 -5.70 -17.52
C SER A 81 3.42 -6.55 -18.16
N SER A 82 2.34 -5.98 -18.70
CA SER A 82 1.23 -6.77 -19.29
C SER A 82 1.50 -7.30 -20.72
N ARG A 83 2.63 -6.94 -21.35
CA ARG A 83 2.97 -7.43 -22.71
C ARG A 83 3.60 -8.83 -22.73
N HIS A 84 2.92 -9.89 -22.26
CA HIS A 84 3.15 -11.26 -22.81
C HIS A 84 2.18 -12.39 -22.43
N ALA A 85 0.96 -12.13 -21.97
CA ALA A 85 -0.01 -13.21 -21.72
C ALA A 85 -1.19 -13.11 -22.69
N ARG A 86 -0.99 -13.55 -23.94
CA ARG A 86 -2.10 -13.93 -24.81
C ARG A 86 -2.60 -15.30 -24.38
N GLY A 87 -3.81 -15.37 -23.84
CA GLY A 87 -4.55 -16.62 -23.70
C GLY A 87 -5.42 -16.72 -22.45
N THR A 88 -6.74 -16.67 -22.69
CA THR A 88 -7.79 -17.44 -22.00
C THR A 88 -8.25 -17.06 -20.58
N THR A 89 -9.43 -16.41 -20.56
CA THR A 89 -10.67 -16.76 -19.81
C THR A 89 -10.75 -16.69 -18.27
N ALA A 90 -11.76 -15.90 -17.87
CA ALA A 90 -12.75 -16.06 -16.78
C ALA A 90 -12.50 -15.39 -15.41
N PRO A 91 -13.49 -14.64 -14.87
CA PRO A 91 -13.48 -14.23 -13.47
C PRO A 91 -13.95 -15.41 -12.59
N ALA A 92 -13.03 -15.93 -11.77
CA ALA A 92 -13.38 -16.88 -10.72
C ALA A 92 -13.91 -16.12 -9.50
N THR A 93 -15.22 -16.22 -9.27
CA THR A 93 -15.83 -15.97 -7.96
C THR A 93 -15.18 -16.88 -6.92
N ALA A 94 -14.49 -16.32 -5.92
CA ALA A 94 -13.97 -17.07 -4.78
C ALA A 94 -14.90 -16.90 -3.56
N PRO A 95 -15.38 -18.00 -2.93
CA PRO A 95 -16.15 -17.92 -1.70
C PRO A 95 -15.24 -17.85 -0.45
N SER A 96 -15.70 -17.07 0.53
CA SER A 96 -15.56 -17.27 1.98
C SER A 96 -14.19 -17.71 2.54
N GLY A 97 -13.52 -16.78 3.22
CA GLY A 97 -12.45 -17.11 4.17
C GLY A 97 -12.08 -15.91 5.05
N ARG A 98 -12.86 -15.64 6.11
CA ARG A 98 -12.47 -14.72 7.19
C ARG A 98 -11.19 -15.26 7.87
N PRO A 99 -10.10 -14.49 8.01
CA PRO A 99 -9.12 -14.80 9.03
C PRO A 99 -9.71 -14.38 10.40
N SER A 100 -10.16 -15.35 11.19
CA SER A 100 -10.40 -15.15 12.62
C SER A 100 -9.06 -14.89 13.31
N ARG A 101 -8.79 -13.64 13.69
CA ARG A 101 -7.80 -13.38 14.75
C ARG A 101 -8.54 -13.35 16.08
N SER A 102 -8.23 -14.36 16.90
CA SER A 102 -8.55 -14.43 18.31
C SER A 102 -7.77 -13.36 19.07
N SER A 103 -8.47 -12.55 19.85
CA SER A 103 -7.90 -11.75 20.92
C SER A 103 -7.48 -12.70 22.05
N PRO A 104 -6.24 -12.67 22.57
CA PRO A 104 -5.99 -13.17 23.91
C PRO A 104 -6.43 -12.09 24.90
N SER A 105 -7.59 -12.29 25.53
CA SER A 105 -7.97 -11.63 26.77
C SER A 105 -7.10 -12.17 27.91
N ALA A 106 -6.09 -11.42 28.31
CA ALA A 106 -5.36 -11.67 29.55
C ALA A 106 -5.78 -10.61 30.58
N THR A 107 -6.91 -10.86 31.23
CA THR A 107 -7.18 -10.34 32.56
C THR A 107 -6.29 -11.14 33.50
N GLU A 108 -5.10 -10.63 33.83
CA GLU A 108 -4.41 -11.05 35.04
C GLU A 108 -3.84 -9.85 35.78
N ARG A 109 -4.48 -9.62 36.93
CA ARG A 109 -4.18 -8.61 37.94
C ARG A 109 -3.31 -9.27 38.99
N SER A 110 -2.02 -8.95 39.07
CA SER A 110 -1.20 -9.03 40.30
C SER A 110 0.22 -8.52 40.00
N SER A 111 0.64 -7.36 40.47
CA SER A 111 1.26 -7.09 41.79
C SER A 111 2.76 -6.76 41.62
N ARG A 112 3.14 -5.52 42.04
CA ARG A 112 4.46 -4.99 42.45
C ARG A 112 5.74 -5.67 41.92
N VAL A 113 6.71 -4.86 41.48
CA VAL A 113 7.90 -4.45 42.27
C VAL A 113 8.74 -3.45 41.47
N ARG A 114 8.94 -2.28 42.09
CA ARG A 114 9.95 -1.20 41.88
C ARG A 114 10.18 -0.65 40.48
#